data_AF-A0A9W7GAY1-F1
#
_entry.id   AF-A0A9W7GAY1-F1
#
_cell.length_a   1.000
_cell.length_b   1.000
_cell.length_c   1.000
_cell.angle_alpha   90.00
_cell.angle_beta   90.00
_cell.angle_gamma   90.00
#
_symmetry.space_group_name_H-M   'P 1'
#
loop_
_entity.id
_entity.type
_entity.pdbx_description
1 polymer ?
#
loop_
_entity_poly.entity_id
_entity_poly.type
_entity_poly.pdbx_seq_one_letter_code
_entity_poly.pdbx_strand_id
1 'polypeptide(L)'
;MSFHTLTEALRRVEEMTGPIHPAAPAPVSPAPSEEVSYVISAPADFDFVEEEKKPYLENALGKIRAVAGSMDKTMLDKQERIKQMDFGSMNRKSFGELLSSLFNIKINRHELAALQRHFDKDGDGTVDFVEFKTLFFKLVRSGQAEVKEKQKKAALRVKRRMDKLAKEHQDRHCKPRGAKIDTNFKEKHKVQALRKVAKAASVFEFGQRDNPLKVFEGTLDPTSFRDQLFNVFRIRLTPPQLGAILSHFDADGDGTIDGTEFKLEFCRISEAAKKAMKQANEQQAEKVRTHYNALQERSLAKFNKVPQAKISFDYHESDYESAMRKLGRVALFYDPERAQSTRGFEGLLDPFAFKQQLHRCFSLHFNPKELGAVVQHFDKDKNGFIDGSEFLIGFYNLSQKEKRRERLKVKADNENRGVLLEKTVAKLRKKINSNKKLPRIRKPANWVPKNIDRVKTAAALDVSDDIRLGKLLSISMNETKSIYGRNPRPSKSRIRAKQPQLLDPIPDPPRMLESFVDPKEPEEPEDPEEPEEEKSLESSYGSESFEAESSPPPPP
;
A
#
# COMPACT_ATOMS: atom_id res chain seq x y z
N MET A 1 9.61 24.31 -41.74
CA MET A 1 8.82 23.08 -41.96
C MET A 1 7.92 22.90 -40.75
N SER A 2 6.60 22.95 -40.92
CA SER A 2 5.67 23.02 -39.79
C SER A 2 5.42 21.63 -39.17
N PHE A 3 5.04 21.61 -37.90
CA PHE A 3 4.71 20.40 -37.13
C PHE A 3 3.63 19.53 -37.80
N HIS A 4 2.81 20.15 -38.66
CA HIS A 4 1.75 19.48 -39.40
C HIS A 4 2.29 18.47 -40.42
N THR A 5 3.37 18.81 -41.14
CA THR A 5 4.03 17.92 -42.11
C THR A 5 4.63 16.66 -41.47
N LEU A 6 5.03 16.73 -40.19
CA LEU A 6 5.63 15.59 -39.48
C LEU A 6 4.57 14.60 -38.96
N THR A 7 3.37 15.11 -38.65
CA THR A 7 2.25 14.28 -38.16
C THR A 7 1.64 13.48 -39.31
N GLU A 8 1.64 14.05 -40.52
CA GLU A 8 1.12 13.41 -41.73
C GLU A 8 2.10 12.38 -42.33
N ALA A 9 3.41 12.59 -42.13
CA ALA A 9 4.44 11.61 -42.48
C ALA A 9 4.39 10.37 -41.57
N LEU A 10 4.14 10.54 -40.26
CA LEU A 10 4.02 9.41 -39.33
C LEU A 10 2.75 8.59 -39.55
N ARG A 11 1.64 9.23 -39.95
CA ARG A 11 0.39 8.54 -40.27
C ARG A 11 0.50 7.66 -41.53
N ARG A 12 1.34 8.05 -42.51
CA ARG A 12 1.61 7.22 -43.71
C ARG A 12 2.50 6.00 -43.44
N VAL A 13 3.26 5.99 -42.34
CA VAL A 13 4.10 4.82 -41.98
C VAL A 13 3.27 3.72 -41.30
N GLU A 14 2.21 4.08 -40.56
CA GLU A 14 1.31 3.09 -39.95
C GLU A 14 0.39 2.39 -40.96
N GLU A 15 0.07 3.01 -42.09
CA GLU A 15 -0.74 2.38 -43.16
C GLU A 15 0.06 1.39 -44.04
N MET A 16 1.41 1.40 -43.97
CA MET A 16 2.25 0.47 -44.74
C MET A 16 2.54 -0.86 -44.03
N THR A 17 2.19 -1.01 -42.75
CA THR A 17 2.35 -2.27 -42.02
C THR A 17 1.00 -2.95 -41.84
N GLY A 18 0.57 -3.70 -42.87
CA GLY A 18 -0.63 -4.53 -42.81
C GLY A 18 -0.54 -5.65 -41.75
N PRO A 19 -1.70 -6.15 -41.26
CA PRO A 19 -1.77 -7.15 -40.20
C PRO A 19 -1.24 -8.51 -40.67
N ILE A 20 -0.20 -9.00 -39.98
CA ILE A 20 0.33 -10.35 -40.16
C ILE A 20 -0.63 -11.34 -39.51
N HIS A 21 -1.43 -12.02 -40.34
CA HIS A 21 -2.23 -13.17 -39.92
C HIS A 21 -1.32 -14.38 -39.66
N PRO A 22 -1.44 -15.08 -38.50
CA PRO A 22 -0.77 -16.36 -38.30
C PRO A 22 -1.46 -17.45 -39.14
N ALA A 23 -0.65 -18.18 -39.89
CA ALA A 23 -1.06 -19.28 -40.76
C ALA A 23 -1.77 -20.40 -39.97
N ALA A 24 -2.90 -20.86 -40.51
CA ALA A 24 -3.62 -22.02 -40.01
C ALA A 24 -2.83 -23.32 -40.26
N PRO A 25 -2.75 -24.25 -39.29
CA PRO A 25 -2.15 -25.56 -39.52
C PRO A 25 -3.10 -26.50 -40.30
N ALA A 26 -2.51 -27.26 -41.21
CA ALA A 26 -3.17 -28.20 -42.12
C ALA A 26 -3.84 -29.39 -41.39
N PRO A 27 -4.89 -30.00 -41.99
CA PRO A 27 -5.59 -31.14 -41.41
C PRO A 27 -4.79 -32.44 -41.61
N VAL A 28 -4.49 -33.15 -40.53
CA VAL A 28 -3.86 -34.47 -40.55
C VAL A 28 -4.96 -35.53 -40.44
N SER A 29 -4.99 -36.42 -41.43
CA SER A 29 -5.92 -37.56 -41.58
C SER A 29 -5.65 -38.66 -40.53
N PRO A 30 -6.67 -39.44 -40.10
CA PRO A 30 -6.51 -40.45 -39.05
C PRO A 30 -6.08 -41.81 -39.60
N ALA A 31 -5.14 -42.46 -38.92
CA ALA A 31 -4.72 -43.84 -39.13
C ALA A 31 -4.78 -44.61 -37.78
N PRO A 32 -4.83 -45.95 -37.80
CA PRO A 32 -5.82 -46.70 -37.06
C PRO A 32 -5.41 -47.08 -35.63
N SER A 33 -6.44 -47.30 -34.81
CA SER A 33 -6.41 -47.75 -33.42
C SER A 33 -5.85 -49.17 -33.29
N GLU A 34 -4.67 -49.29 -32.66
CA GLU A 34 -4.22 -50.53 -32.00
C GLU A 34 -4.53 -50.44 -30.51
N GLU A 35 -5.43 -51.32 -30.05
CA GLU A 35 -5.70 -51.55 -28.63
C GLU A 35 -4.51 -52.30 -28.01
N VAL A 36 -3.72 -51.60 -27.19
CA VAL A 36 -2.75 -52.23 -26.29
C VAL A 36 -3.15 -51.91 -24.85
N SER A 37 -3.67 -52.91 -24.15
CA SER A 37 -4.02 -52.85 -22.73
C SER A 37 -2.75 -52.77 -21.87
N TYR A 38 -2.30 -51.56 -21.55
CA TYR A 38 -1.27 -51.35 -20.54
C TYR A 38 -1.88 -51.27 -19.13
N VAL A 39 -1.50 -52.22 -18.28
CA VAL A 39 -1.74 -52.21 -16.84
C VAL A 39 -0.93 -51.04 -16.24
N ILE A 40 -1.63 -50.01 -15.76
CA ILE A 40 -1.02 -48.85 -15.08
C ILE A 40 -0.56 -49.30 -13.69
N SER A 41 0.69 -49.75 -13.59
CA SER A 41 1.43 -49.70 -12.32
C SER A 41 1.95 -48.29 -12.11
N ALA A 42 1.67 -47.72 -10.94
CA ALA A 42 2.13 -46.39 -10.54
C ALA A 42 3.66 -46.28 -10.66
N PRO A 43 4.21 -45.27 -11.34
CA PRO A 43 5.65 -45.08 -11.40
C PRO A 43 6.16 -44.68 -10.02
N ALA A 44 7.12 -45.47 -9.52
CA ALA A 44 7.94 -45.13 -8.37
C ALA A 44 8.64 -43.78 -8.59
N ASP A 45 8.84 -43.06 -7.49
CA ASP A 45 9.39 -41.71 -7.41
C ASP A 45 10.62 -41.51 -8.32
N PHE A 46 10.49 -40.59 -9.28
CA PHE A 46 11.57 -40.18 -10.18
C PHE A 46 12.55 -39.30 -9.38
N ASP A 47 13.66 -39.89 -8.93
CA ASP A 47 14.74 -39.19 -8.25
C ASP A 47 15.49 -38.27 -9.23
N PHE A 48 15.00 -37.03 -9.34
CA PHE A 48 15.69 -35.95 -10.04
C PHE A 48 17.05 -35.65 -9.37
N VAL A 49 18.10 -35.56 -10.19
CA VAL A 49 19.47 -35.17 -9.82
C VAL A 49 19.45 -33.84 -9.05
N GLU A 50 20.20 -33.74 -7.94
CA GLU A 50 20.17 -32.58 -7.02
C GLU A 50 20.55 -31.24 -7.65
N GLU A 51 21.34 -31.22 -8.73
CA GLU A 51 21.81 -29.98 -9.36
C GLU A 51 20.72 -29.22 -10.12
N GLU A 52 19.71 -29.89 -10.67
CA GLU A 52 18.62 -29.24 -11.42
C GLU A 52 17.57 -28.56 -10.52
N LYS A 53 17.66 -28.73 -9.18
CA LYS A 53 16.70 -28.20 -8.21
C LYS A 53 16.98 -26.74 -7.83
N LYS A 54 18.20 -26.24 -8.04
CA LYS A 54 18.64 -24.87 -7.68
C LYS A 54 17.85 -23.73 -8.37
N PRO A 55 17.58 -23.75 -9.69
CA PRO A 55 16.89 -22.62 -10.36
C PRO A 55 15.44 -22.44 -9.90
N TYR A 56 14.74 -23.54 -9.60
CA TYR A 56 13.35 -23.47 -9.10
C TYR A 56 13.27 -22.87 -7.71
N LEU A 57 14.23 -23.19 -6.83
CA LEU A 57 14.29 -22.62 -5.49
C LEU A 57 14.58 -21.12 -5.55
N GLU A 58 15.58 -20.70 -6.32
CA GLU A 58 15.93 -19.28 -6.45
C GLU A 58 14.80 -18.44 -7.05
N ASN A 59 14.11 -18.95 -8.08
CA ASN A 59 12.95 -18.27 -8.66
C ASN A 59 11.82 -18.11 -7.63
N ALA A 60 11.55 -19.16 -6.84
CA ALA A 60 10.51 -19.13 -5.82
C ALA A 60 10.86 -18.17 -4.67
N LEU A 61 12.11 -18.22 -4.18
CA LEU A 61 12.61 -17.29 -3.17
C LEU A 61 12.66 -15.85 -3.68
N GLY A 62 12.96 -15.65 -4.97
CA GLY A 62 12.91 -14.35 -5.63
C GLY A 62 11.50 -13.76 -5.64
N LYS A 63 10.48 -14.56 -5.96
CA LYS A 63 9.07 -14.15 -5.90
C LYS A 63 8.65 -13.77 -4.47
N ILE A 64 9.03 -14.57 -3.47
CA ILE A 64 8.77 -14.28 -2.06
C ILE A 64 9.48 -12.99 -1.63
N ARG A 65 10.76 -12.80 -2.00
CA ARG A 65 11.52 -11.57 -1.73
C ARG A 65 10.91 -10.34 -2.39
N ALA A 66 10.43 -10.44 -3.63
CA ALA A 66 9.80 -9.34 -4.34
C ALA A 66 8.51 -8.88 -3.63
N VAL A 67 7.65 -9.83 -3.26
CA VAL A 67 6.45 -9.50 -2.49
C VAL A 67 6.82 -8.93 -1.13
N ALA A 68 7.80 -9.53 -0.44
CA ALA A 68 8.26 -9.06 0.86
C ALA A 68 8.89 -7.65 0.82
N GLY A 69 9.56 -7.29 -0.27
CA GLY A 69 10.11 -5.95 -0.50
C GLY A 69 9.03 -4.90 -0.78
N SER A 70 7.88 -5.33 -1.33
CA SER A 70 6.70 -4.47 -1.57
C SER A 70 5.76 -4.35 -0.37
N MET A 71 6.03 -5.09 0.72
CA MET A 71 5.22 -5.03 1.95
C MET A 71 5.47 -3.72 2.70
N ASP A 72 4.58 -2.74 2.50
CA ASP A 72 4.60 -1.44 3.16
C ASP A 72 3.99 -1.47 4.58
N LYS A 73 3.96 -0.33 5.30
CA LYS A 73 3.39 -0.16 6.66
C LYS A 73 1.98 -0.76 6.85
N THR A 74 1.16 -0.83 5.80
CA THR A 74 -0.19 -1.43 5.82
C THR A 74 -0.18 -2.95 6.04
N MET A 75 0.99 -3.60 6.03
CA MET A 75 1.17 -5.03 6.29
C MET A 75 1.54 -5.37 7.74
N LEU A 76 1.69 -4.41 8.67
CA LEU A 76 1.76 -4.72 10.11
C LEU A 76 0.54 -5.55 10.54
N ASP A 77 -0.65 -5.19 10.05
CA ASP A 77 -1.91 -5.89 10.35
C ASP A 77 -1.92 -7.32 9.79
N LYS A 78 -1.36 -7.52 8.58
CA LYS A 78 -1.24 -8.87 7.98
C LYS A 78 -0.15 -9.69 8.68
N GLN A 79 0.91 -9.07 9.15
CA GLN A 79 1.94 -9.71 9.96
C GLN A 79 1.36 -10.16 11.31
N GLU A 80 0.46 -9.39 11.91
CA GLU A 80 -0.30 -9.80 13.09
C GLU A 80 -1.25 -10.95 12.78
N ARG A 81 -1.95 -10.93 11.65
CA ARG A 81 -2.78 -12.07 11.20
C ARG A 81 -1.94 -13.34 11.04
N ILE A 82 -0.77 -13.26 10.40
CA ILE A 82 0.14 -14.40 10.27
C ILE A 82 0.62 -14.88 11.64
N LYS A 83 0.95 -13.97 12.57
CA LYS A 83 1.35 -14.33 13.94
C LYS A 83 0.23 -15.01 14.74
N GLN A 84 -1.03 -14.70 14.45
CA GLN A 84 -2.22 -15.24 15.13
C GLN A 84 -2.75 -16.53 14.51
N MET A 85 -2.31 -16.87 13.30
CA MET A 85 -2.72 -18.11 12.62
C MET A 85 -1.86 -19.28 13.10
N ASP A 86 -2.53 -20.33 13.59
CA ASP A 86 -1.94 -21.62 13.89
C ASP A 86 -2.41 -22.60 12.80
N PHE A 87 -1.54 -22.90 11.85
CA PHE A 87 -1.88 -23.72 10.69
C PHE A 87 -1.60 -25.22 10.89
N GLY A 88 -1.05 -25.62 12.04
CA GLY A 88 -0.51 -26.97 12.22
C GLY A 88 0.57 -27.31 11.17
N SER A 89 0.74 -28.60 10.88
CA SER A 89 1.60 -29.06 9.79
C SER A 89 0.88 -28.95 8.45
N MET A 90 1.56 -28.37 7.46
CA MET A 90 0.98 -28.13 6.14
C MET A 90 1.57 -29.08 5.11
N ASN A 91 0.71 -29.82 4.41
CA ASN A 91 1.12 -30.57 3.23
C ASN A 91 1.42 -29.61 2.06
N ARG A 92 2.06 -30.12 1.00
CA ARG A 92 2.43 -29.35 -0.19
C ARG A 92 1.29 -28.52 -0.78
N LYS A 93 0.09 -29.09 -0.85
CA LYS A 93 -1.07 -28.44 -1.46
C LYS A 93 -1.55 -27.26 -0.60
N SER A 94 -1.72 -27.49 0.70
CA SER A 94 -2.10 -26.45 1.67
C SER A 94 -1.06 -25.33 1.72
N PHE A 95 0.23 -25.68 1.63
CA PHE A 95 1.33 -24.71 1.59
C PHE A 95 1.26 -23.82 0.33
N GLY A 96 0.93 -24.39 -0.83
CA GLY A 96 0.73 -23.63 -2.07
C GLY A 96 -0.49 -22.71 -2.02
N GLU A 97 -1.60 -23.20 -1.48
CA GLU A 97 -2.83 -22.41 -1.28
C GLU A 97 -2.58 -21.24 -0.31
N LEU A 98 -1.81 -21.47 0.75
CA LEU A 98 -1.39 -20.42 1.69
C LEU A 98 -0.59 -19.32 0.97
N LEU A 99 0.43 -19.69 0.20
CA LEU A 99 1.27 -18.73 -0.52
C LEU A 99 0.48 -17.93 -1.57
N SER A 100 -0.46 -18.58 -2.26
CA SER A 100 -1.33 -17.93 -3.23
C SER A 100 -2.35 -17.00 -2.55
N SER A 101 -2.97 -17.43 -1.46
CA SER A 101 -4.00 -16.66 -0.74
C SER A 101 -3.42 -15.46 0.00
N LEU A 102 -2.31 -15.62 0.72
CA LEU A 102 -1.74 -14.55 1.54
C LEU A 102 -0.95 -13.53 0.73
N PHE A 103 -0.20 -14.01 -0.27
CA PHE A 103 0.80 -13.18 -0.96
C PHE A 103 0.47 -12.94 -2.44
N ASN A 104 -0.61 -13.54 -2.96
CA ASN A 104 -0.96 -13.49 -4.38
C ASN A 104 0.20 -13.93 -5.30
N ILE A 105 1.02 -14.88 -4.83
CA ILE A 105 2.15 -15.39 -5.59
C ILE A 105 1.71 -16.63 -6.36
N LYS A 106 1.93 -16.62 -7.67
CA LYS A 106 1.76 -17.80 -8.53
C LYS A 106 3.05 -18.63 -8.52
N ILE A 107 3.00 -19.80 -7.92
CA ILE A 107 4.13 -20.72 -7.76
C ILE A 107 3.85 -22.00 -8.56
N ASN A 108 4.81 -22.42 -9.38
CA ASN A 108 4.77 -23.70 -10.12
C ASN A 108 4.90 -24.88 -9.13
N ARG A 109 4.32 -26.04 -9.45
CA ARG A 109 4.54 -27.31 -8.73
C ARG A 109 6.02 -27.62 -8.42
N HIS A 110 6.95 -27.35 -9.33
CA HIS A 110 8.39 -27.57 -9.11
C HIS A 110 8.99 -26.57 -8.11
N GLU A 111 8.65 -25.28 -8.24
CA GLU A 111 9.02 -24.22 -7.30
C GLU A 111 8.45 -24.51 -5.90
N LEU A 112 7.21 -25.00 -5.82
CA LEU A 112 6.52 -25.34 -4.58
C LEU A 112 7.17 -26.55 -3.90
N ALA A 113 7.55 -27.58 -4.67
CA ALA A 113 8.27 -28.73 -4.13
C ALA A 113 9.68 -28.34 -3.64
N ALA A 114 10.37 -27.46 -4.35
CA ALA A 114 11.67 -26.94 -3.95
C ALA A 114 11.57 -26.07 -2.69
N LEU A 115 10.56 -25.20 -2.61
CA LEU A 115 10.27 -24.42 -1.40
C LEU A 115 9.93 -25.34 -0.23
N GLN A 116 9.07 -26.33 -0.42
CA GLN A 116 8.69 -27.24 0.66
C GLN A 116 9.92 -27.90 1.27
N ARG A 117 10.80 -28.50 0.45
CA ARG A 117 12.07 -29.10 0.90
C ARG A 117 13.03 -28.11 1.55
N HIS A 118 12.96 -26.83 1.18
CA HIS A 118 13.79 -25.79 1.79
C HIS A 118 13.26 -25.36 3.16
N PHE A 119 11.96 -25.47 3.37
CA PHE A 119 11.27 -25.05 4.58
C PHE A 119 11.16 -26.18 5.62
N ASP A 120 10.91 -27.40 5.16
CA ASP A 120 10.88 -28.67 5.90
C ASP A 120 12.30 -29.04 6.35
N LYS A 121 12.64 -28.72 7.60
CA LYS A 121 13.99 -28.93 8.16
C LYS A 121 14.11 -30.28 8.84
N ASP A 122 13.01 -30.82 9.35
CA ASP A 122 12.99 -32.12 10.00
C ASP A 122 12.86 -33.28 9.00
N GLY A 123 12.49 -32.99 7.75
CA GLY A 123 12.40 -33.94 6.65
C GLY A 123 11.13 -34.78 6.71
N ASP A 124 10.09 -34.32 7.42
CA ASP A 124 8.85 -35.08 7.62
C ASP A 124 7.92 -35.06 6.39
N GLY A 125 8.28 -34.27 5.37
CA GLY A 125 7.50 -34.13 4.14
C GLY A 125 6.32 -33.18 4.28
N THR A 126 6.24 -32.43 5.37
CA THR A 126 5.31 -31.34 5.66
C THR A 126 6.10 -30.09 6.07
N VAL A 127 5.43 -28.93 6.18
CA VAL A 127 6.07 -27.71 6.67
C VAL A 127 5.29 -27.25 7.88
N ASP A 128 5.94 -27.21 9.03
CA ASP A 128 5.31 -26.71 10.24
C ASP A 128 5.25 -25.17 10.21
N PHE A 129 4.39 -24.61 11.06
CA PHE A 129 4.24 -23.15 11.13
C PHE A 129 5.51 -22.44 11.65
N VAL A 130 6.30 -23.09 12.50
CA VAL A 130 7.50 -22.49 13.12
C VAL A 130 8.63 -22.38 12.08
N GLU A 131 8.84 -23.41 11.28
CA GLU A 131 9.71 -23.50 10.13
C GLU A 131 9.35 -22.44 9.09
N PHE A 132 8.07 -22.40 8.68
CA PHE A 132 7.55 -21.38 7.78
C PHE A 132 7.83 -19.97 8.29
N LYS A 133 7.39 -19.67 9.51
CA LYS A 133 7.53 -18.35 10.11
C LYS A 133 8.98 -17.89 10.19
N THR A 134 9.87 -18.78 10.63
CA THR A 134 11.28 -18.46 10.85
C THR A 134 11.98 -18.11 9.53
N LEU A 135 11.81 -18.94 8.51
CA LEU A 135 12.44 -18.72 7.20
C LEU A 135 11.78 -17.58 6.44
N PHE A 136 10.45 -17.47 6.49
CA PHE A 136 9.72 -16.38 5.85
C PHE A 136 10.16 -15.01 6.40
N PHE A 137 10.22 -14.82 7.72
CA PHE A 137 10.68 -13.55 8.27
C PHE A 137 12.16 -13.25 8.00
N LYS A 138 13.00 -14.28 7.90
CA LYS A 138 14.39 -14.12 7.46
C LYS A 138 14.44 -13.60 6.01
N LEU A 139 13.63 -14.17 5.12
CA LEU A 139 13.52 -13.73 3.73
C LEU A 139 12.99 -12.29 3.63
N VAL A 140 11.96 -11.94 4.41
CA VAL A 140 11.41 -10.57 4.44
C VAL A 140 12.48 -9.55 4.86
N ARG A 141 13.22 -9.83 5.94
CA ARG A 141 14.30 -8.94 6.40
C ARG A 141 15.39 -8.79 5.34
N SER A 142 15.75 -9.88 4.65
CA SER A 142 16.75 -9.84 3.58
C SER A 142 16.30 -9.01 2.37
N GLY A 143 15.05 -9.17 1.92
CA GLY A 143 14.50 -8.41 0.80
C GLY A 143 14.39 -6.92 1.12
N GLN A 144 13.96 -6.57 2.33
CA GLN A 144 13.93 -5.18 2.79
C GLN A 144 15.32 -4.54 2.86
N ALA A 145 16.33 -5.29 3.33
CA ALA A 145 17.71 -4.82 3.35
C ALA A 145 18.22 -4.54 1.93
N GLU A 146 17.93 -5.42 0.97
CA GLU A 146 18.31 -5.28 -0.44
C GLU A 146 17.67 -4.04 -1.09
N VAL A 147 16.36 -3.82 -0.87
CA VAL A 147 15.65 -2.63 -1.40
C VAL A 147 16.22 -1.35 -0.80
N LYS A 148 16.46 -1.32 0.52
CA LYS A 148 17.07 -0.16 1.20
C LYS A 148 18.49 0.12 0.67
N GLU A 149 19.28 -0.91 0.42
CA GLU A 149 20.62 -0.77 -0.14
C GLU A 149 20.57 -0.21 -1.58
N LYS A 150 19.67 -0.72 -2.42
CA LYS A 150 19.44 -0.19 -3.78
C LYS A 150 19.03 1.28 -3.75
N GLN A 151 18.09 1.65 -2.87
CA GLN A 151 17.68 3.05 -2.67
C GLN A 151 18.85 3.92 -2.19
N LYS A 152 19.64 3.45 -1.22
CA LYS A 152 20.83 4.16 -0.71
C LYS A 152 21.88 4.36 -1.81
N LYS A 153 22.14 3.35 -2.65
CA LYS A 153 23.07 3.45 -3.80
C LYS A 153 22.55 4.44 -4.84
N ALA A 154 21.24 4.43 -5.14
CA ALA A 154 20.62 5.39 -6.06
C ALA A 154 20.74 6.83 -5.53
N ALA A 155 20.40 7.07 -4.27
CA ALA A 155 20.55 8.37 -3.62
C ALA A 155 22.00 8.86 -3.61
N LEU A 156 22.97 7.96 -3.33
CA LEU A 156 24.39 8.30 -3.37
C LEU A 156 24.86 8.67 -4.80
N ARG A 157 24.34 8.01 -5.83
CA ARG A 157 24.63 8.33 -7.23
C ARG A 157 24.12 9.72 -7.62
N VAL A 158 22.93 10.08 -7.16
CA VAL A 158 22.37 11.43 -7.35
C VAL A 158 23.23 12.47 -6.62
N LYS A 159 23.57 12.23 -5.35
CA LYS A 159 24.43 13.12 -4.57
C LYS A 159 25.79 13.37 -5.23
N ARG A 160 26.49 12.31 -5.67
CA ARG A 160 27.78 12.44 -6.38
C ARG A 160 27.69 13.26 -7.66
N ARG A 161 26.58 13.16 -8.40
CA ARG A 161 26.35 13.99 -9.59
C ARG A 161 26.17 15.46 -9.23
N MET A 162 25.41 15.75 -8.17
CA MET A 162 25.23 17.11 -7.66
C MET A 162 26.55 17.71 -7.18
N ASP A 163 27.33 16.96 -6.39
CA ASP A 163 28.64 17.42 -5.89
C ASP A 163 29.64 17.67 -7.04
N LYS A 164 29.64 16.80 -8.06
CA LYS A 164 30.49 16.99 -9.26
C LYS A 164 30.11 18.25 -10.02
N LEU A 165 28.82 18.51 -10.25
CA LEU A 165 28.35 19.71 -10.92
C LEU A 165 28.66 20.97 -10.11
N ALA A 166 28.50 20.91 -8.78
CA ALA A 166 28.87 22.01 -7.89
C ALA A 166 30.37 22.31 -7.95
N LYS A 167 31.22 21.28 -7.98
CA LYS A 167 32.67 21.42 -8.11
C LYS A 167 33.09 21.96 -9.48
N GLU A 168 32.52 21.45 -10.57
CA GLU A 168 32.77 21.95 -11.92
C GLU A 168 32.38 23.43 -12.06
N HIS A 169 31.25 23.82 -11.46
CA HIS A 169 30.83 25.21 -11.37
C HIS A 169 31.83 26.04 -10.54
N GLN A 170 32.29 25.52 -9.40
CA GLN A 170 33.28 26.18 -8.56
C GLN A 170 34.62 26.39 -9.29
N ASP A 171 35.14 25.36 -9.97
CA ASP A 171 36.44 25.39 -10.66
C ASP A 171 36.43 26.34 -11.87
N ARG A 172 35.31 26.42 -12.59
CA ARG A 172 35.13 27.40 -13.69
C ARG A 172 35.16 28.85 -13.19
N HIS A 173 34.78 29.09 -11.93
CA HIS A 173 34.64 30.43 -11.37
C HIS A 173 35.73 30.82 -10.35
N CYS A 174 36.67 29.93 -10.01
CA CYS A 174 37.67 30.15 -8.94
C CYS A 174 39.08 30.55 -9.40
N LYS A 175 39.40 30.64 -10.71
CA LYS A 175 40.76 31.05 -11.09
C LYS A 175 41.02 32.47 -10.58
N PRO A 176 42.01 32.70 -9.69
CA PRO A 176 42.32 34.03 -9.16
C PRO A 176 42.91 34.84 -10.30
N ARG A 177 42.05 35.54 -11.04
CA ARG A 177 42.49 36.54 -12.00
C ARG A 177 42.85 37.77 -11.19
N GLY A 178 44.11 38.20 -11.27
CA GLY A 178 44.55 39.47 -10.71
C GLY A 178 43.55 40.56 -11.08
N ALA A 179 43.15 41.35 -10.08
CA ALA A 179 42.00 42.24 -10.11
C ALA A 179 42.23 43.46 -11.01
N LYS A 180 42.27 43.28 -12.33
CA LYS A 180 42.10 44.42 -13.24
C LYS A 180 40.60 44.71 -13.31
N ILE A 181 40.18 45.84 -12.76
CA ILE A 181 38.81 46.34 -12.91
C ILE A 181 38.57 46.55 -14.40
N ASP A 182 37.50 45.96 -14.91
CA ASP A 182 37.10 46.15 -16.31
C ASP A 182 36.00 47.20 -16.35
N THR A 183 36.33 48.40 -16.83
CA THR A 183 35.37 49.49 -17.02
C THR A 183 34.49 49.27 -18.25
N ASN A 184 34.84 48.34 -19.14
CA ASN A 184 34.06 48.02 -20.34
C ASN A 184 33.08 46.87 -20.05
N PHE A 185 32.07 47.14 -19.22
CA PHE A 185 31.03 46.16 -18.91
C PHE A 185 29.75 46.40 -19.73
N LYS A 186 29.05 45.31 -20.04
CA LYS A 186 27.72 45.31 -20.67
C LYS A 186 26.63 45.33 -19.60
N GLU A 187 25.42 45.78 -19.97
CA GLU A 187 24.25 45.79 -19.10
C GLU A 187 23.95 44.40 -18.49
N LYS A 188 24.19 43.32 -19.24
CA LYS A 188 24.09 41.93 -18.75
C LYS A 188 24.96 41.68 -17.51
N HIS A 189 26.15 42.29 -17.41
CA HIS A 189 27.00 42.14 -16.23
C HIS A 189 26.44 42.89 -15.03
N LYS A 190 25.84 44.07 -15.23
CA LYS A 190 25.15 44.83 -14.19
C LYS A 190 23.99 44.02 -13.59
N VAL A 191 23.11 43.50 -14.44
CA VAL A 191 21.97 42.66 -14.02
C VAL A 191 22.43 41.42 -13.25
N GLN A 192 23.46 40.72 -13.76
CA GLN A 192 24.00 39.53 -13.07
C GLN A 192 24.62 39.86 -11.71
N ALA A 193 25.30 41.00 -11.61
CA ALA A 193 25.94 41.44 -10.39
C ALA A 193 24.89 41.85 -9.35
N LEU A 194 23.91 42.67 -9.73
CA LEU A 194 22.77 43.04 -8.89
C LEU A 194 21.94 41.85 -8.46
N ARG A 195 21.72 40.85 -9.33
CA ARG A 195 21.03 39.60 -8.96
C ARG A 195 21.76 38.85 -7.85
N LYS A 196 23.10 38.80 -7.88
CA LYS A 196 23.90 38.16 -6.82
C LYS A 196 23.81 38.93 -5.51
N VAL A 197 23.86 40.27 -5.57
CA VAL A 197 23.69 41.14 -4.40
C VAL A 197 22.28 40.98 -3.82
N ALA A 198 21.24 41.04 -4.65
CA ALA A 198 19.85 40.82 -4.27
C ALA A 198 19.62 39.47 -3.60
N LYS A 199 20.21 38.39 -4.12
CA LYS A 199 20.13 37.06 -3.52
C LYS A 199 20.78 36.98 -2.13
N ALA A 200 21.93 37.63 -1.94
CA ALA A 200 22.55 37.68 -0.62
C ALA A 200 21.77 38.59 0.34
N ALA A 201 21.30 39.73 -0.16
CA ALA A 201 20.52 40.71 0.57
C ALA A 201 19.18 40.16 1.03
N SER A 202 18.53 39.28 0.25
CA SER A 202 17.24 38.68 0.63
C SER A 202 17.35 37.75 1.84
N VAL A 203 18.51 37.09 2.02
CA VAL A 203 18.80 36.21 3.17
C VAL A 203 19.32 37.00 4.37
N PHE A 204 19.80 38.22 4.15
CA PHE A 204 20.37 39.05 5.20
C PHE A 204 19.29 39.60 6.15
N GLU A 205 19.49 39.41 7.46
CA GLU A 205 18.62 39.90 8.52
C GLU A 205 19.23 41.15 9.18
N PHE A 206 18.53 42.28 9.07
CA PHE A 206 18.91 43.49 9.78
C PHE A 206 18.58 43.33 11.28
N GLY A 207 19.54 43.66 12.16
CA GLY A 207 19.34 43.64 13.61
C GLY A 207 20.06 42.51 14.37
N GLN A 208 20.87 41.68 13.71
CA GLN A 208 21.75 40.75 14.42
C GLN A 208 22.83 41.51 15.21
N ARG A 209 23.18 41.01 16.41
CA ARG A 209 24.15 41.65 17.33
C ARG A 209 25.51 41.90 16.69
N ASP A 210 25.92 41.01 15.80
CA ASP A 210 27.08 41.18 14.96
C ASP A 210 26.61 41.68 13.60
N ASN A 211 26.61 43.01 13.39
CA ASN A 211 26.24 43.57 12.09
C ASN A 211 27.42 43.42 11.11
N PRO A 212 27.39 42.46 10.17
CA PRO A 212 28.52 42.24 9.29
C PRO A 212 28.67 43.36 8.24
N LEU A 213 27.68 44.25 8.11
CA LEU A 213 27.79 45.47 7.31
C LEU A 213 28.77 46.48 7.90
N LYS A 214 29.21 46.31 9.16
CA LYS A 214 30.21 47.20 9.78
C LYS A 214 31.55 47.19 9.05
N VAL A 215 31.89 46.09 8.38
CA VAL A 215 33.12 45.98 7.58
C VAL A 215 33.11 46.94 6.39
N PHE A 216 31.90 47.32 5.94
CA PHE A 216 31.69 48.27 4.84
C PHE A 216 31.50 49.70 5.37
N GLU A 217 32.26 50.14 6.37
CA GLU A 217 32.24 51.53 6.84
C GLU A 217 33.45 52.30 6.28
N GLY A 218 33.23 53.54 5.86
CA GLY A 218 34.25 54.38 5.22
C GLY A 218 34.29 54.25 3.70
N THR A 219 35.27 54.89 3.07
CA THR A 219 35.51 54.81 1.63
C THR A 219 36.29 53.54 1.28
N LEU A 220 35.76 52.75 0.35
CA LEU A 220 36.33 51.46 -0.03
C LEU A 220 36.85 51.52 -1.45
N ASP A 221 38.11 51.16 -1.64
CA ASP A 221 38.64 50.93 -2.98
C ASP A 221 37.95 49.70 -3.61
N PRO A 222 37.85 49.64 -4.95
CA PRO A 222 37.24 48.53 -5.69
C PRO A 222 37.68 47.13 -5.28
N THR A 223 38.96 46.96 -4.92
CA THR A 223 39.54 45.66 -4.56
C THR A 223 39.10 45.28 -3.15
N SER A 224 39.20 46.22 -2.19
CA SER A 224 38.71 46.04 -0.83
C SER A 224 37.21 45.76 -0.81
N PHE A 225 36.41 46.51 -1.55
CA PHE A 225 34.96 46.30 -1.62
C PHE A 225 34.60 44.90 -2.15
N ARG A 226 35.26 44.44 -3.21
CA ARG A 226 35.08 43.08 -3.75
C ARG A 226 35.42 42.02 -2.70
N ASP A 227 36.53 42.19 -1.99
CA ASP A 227 37.01 41.22 -1.02
C ASP A 227 36.08 41.18 0.21
N GLN A 228 35.55 42.33 0.64
CA GLN A 228 34.53 42.41 1.68
C GLN A 228 33.21 41.72 1.26
N LEU A 229 32.73 41.96 0.03
CA LEU A 229 31.55 41.27 -0.51
C LEU A 229 31.73 39.74 -0.52
N PHE A 230 32.94 39.26 -0.85
CA PHE A 230 33.24 37.85 -0.83
C PHE A 230 33.34 37.30 0.60
N ASN A 231 33.99 38.01 1.52
CA ASN A 231 34.21 37.55 2.88
C ASN A 231 32.91 37.51 3.68
N VAL A 232 32.08 38.55 3.56
CA VAL A 232 30.84 38.69 4.32
C VAL A 232 29.70 37.92 3.67
N PHE A 233 29.46 38.12 2.37
CA PHE A 233 28.27 37.59 1.70
C PHE A 233 28.54 36.39 0.80
N ARG A 234 29.81 35.95 0.68
CA ARG A 234 30.23 34.90 -0.27
C ARG A 234 29.87 35.22 -1.72
N ILE A 235 29.70 36.50 -2.05
CA ILE A 235 29.44 36.96 -3.42
C ILE A 235 30.74 36.99 -4.20
N ARG A 236 30.73 36.37 -5.39
CA ARG A 236 31.85 36.44 -6.33
C ARG A 236 31.46 37.24 -7.55
N LEU A 237 32.17 38.32 -7.81
CA LEU A 237 31.99 39.18 -8.97
C LEU A 237 33.13 38.95 -9.97
N THR A 238 32.79 38.82 -11.25
CA THR A 238 33.79 38.92 -12.33
C THR A 238 34.24 40.38 -12.46
N PRO A 239 35.42 40.68 -13.04
CA PRO A 239 35.87 42.06 -13.16
C PRO A 239 34.88 43.02 -13.84
N PRO A 240 34.18 42.62 -14.93
CA PRO A 240 33.11 43.45 -15.51
C PRO A 240 31.89 43.61 -14.59
N GLN A 241 31.57 42.59 -13.77
CA GLN A 241 30.46 42.67 -12.81
C GLN A 241 30.81 43.60 -11.64
N LEU A 242 32.08 43.61 -11.23
CA LEU A 242 32.59 44.53 -10.22
C LEU A 242 32.57 45.97 -10.75
N GLY A 243 33.07 46.21 -11.98
CA GLY A 243 32.97 47.52 -12.64
C GLY A 243 31.53 48.01 -12.77
N ALA A 244 30.60 47.10 -13.13
CA ALA A 244 29.18 47.42 -13.23
C ALA A 244 28.52 47.76 -11.89
N ILE A 245 28.93 47.08 -10.81
CA ILE A 245 28.47 47.40 -9.46
C ILE A 245 29.07 48.72 -9.00
N LEU A 246 30.37 48.96 -9.20
CA LEU A 246 31.00 50.24 -8.86
C LEU A 246 30.24 51.40 -9.50
N SER A 247 30.05 51.36 -10.82
CA SER A 247 29.26 52.37 -11.54
C SER A 247 27.81 52.53 -11.07
N HIS A 248 27.26 51.58 -10.31
CA HIS A 248 25.90 51.67 -9.76
C HIS A 248 25.85 52.26 -8.34
N PHE A 249 26.87 52.01 -7.52
CA PHE A 249 26.94 52.46 -6.13
C PHE A 249 27.79 53.72 -5.94
N ASP A 250 28.72 54.00 -6.86
CA ASP A 250 29.57 55.21 -6.91
C ASP A 250 28.80 56.34 -7.59
N ALA A 251 28.04 57.11 -6.80
CA ALA A 251 27.16 58.16 -7.31
C ALA A 251 27.93 59.44 -7.69
N ASP A 252 29.08 59.70 -7.05
CA ASP A 252 29.92 60.88 -7.30
C ASP A 252 30.98 60.65 -8.38
N GLY A 253 31.24 59.40 -8.75
CA GLY A 253 32.15 59.01 -9.81
C GLY A 253 33.61 59.11 -9.40
N ASP A 254 33.92 59.06 -8.10
CA ASP A 254 35.28 59.19 -7.58
C ASP A 254 36.11 57.89 -7.72
N GLY A 255 35.46 56.80 -8.13
CA GLY A 255 36.07 55.49 -8.33
C GLY A 255 36.17 54.65 -7.05
N THR A 256 35.62 55.13 -5.94
CA THR A 256 35.49 54.45 -4.66
C THR A 256 34.00 54.27 -4.31
N ILE A 257 33.70 53.49 -3.26
CA ILE A 257 32.33 53.36 -2.76
C ILE A 257 32.30 53.86 -1.32
N ASP A 258 31.45 54.84 -1.02
CA ASP A 258 31.11 55.15 0.35
C ASP A 258 30.27 54.03 0.96
N GLY A 259 30.76 53.48 2.06
CA GLY A 259 30.10 52.45 2.83
C GLY A 259 28.67 52.81 3.25
N THR A 260 28.38 54.10 3.46
CA THR A 260 27.02 54.57 3.80
C THR A 260 26.07 54.40 2.63
N GLU A 261 26.49 54.83 1.43
CA GLU A 261 25.72 54.67 0.19
C GLU A 261 25.46 53.20 -0.13
N PHE A 262 26.49 52.36 0.00
CA PHE A 262 26.35 50.92 -0.16
C PHE A 262 25.32 50.32 0.79
N LYS A 263 25.36 50.67 2.08
CA LYS A 263 24.41 50.13 3.07
C LYS A 263 22.97 50.52 2.76
N LEU A 264 22.73 51.78 2.38
CA LEU A 264 21.39 52.27 2.04
C LEU A 264 20.83 51.55 0.83
N GLU A 265 21.63 51.43 -0.23
CA GLU A 265 21.19 50.80 -1.47
C GLU A 265 21.08 49.27 -1.33
N PHE A 266 21.98 48.64 -0.57
CA PHE A 266 21.86 47.22 -0.20
C PHE A 266 20.57 46.93 0.60
N CYS A 267 20.16 47.85 1.48
CA CYS A 267 18.90 47.73 2.20
C CYS A 267 17.69 47.79 1.26
N ARG A 268 17.65 48.76 0.34
CA ARG A 268 16.60 48.85 -0.69
C ARG A 268 16.52 47.60 -1.55
N ILE A 269 17.67 47.10 -2.01
CA ILE A 269 17.78 45.85 -2.77
C ILE A 269 17.27 44.65 -1.95
N SER A 270 17.60 44.59 -0.65
CA SER A 270 17.12 43.54 0.26
C SER A 270 15.59 43.52 0.35
N GLU A 271 14.98 44.67 0.60
CA GLU A 271 13.53 44.80 0.74
C GLU A 271 12.80 44.43 -0.56
N ALA A 272 13.29 44.94 -1.70
CA ALA A 272 12.75 44.60 -3.02
C ALA A 272 12.86 43.09 -3.30
N ALA A 273 14.00 42.48 -3.02
CA ALA A 273 14.23 41.05 -3.23
C ALA A 273 13.34 40.18 -2.31
N LYS A 274 13.18 40.56 -1.04
CA LYS A 274 12.26 39.88 -0.09
C LYS A 274 10.81 39.97 -0.55
N LYS A 275 10.38 41.14 -1.03
CA LYS A 275 9.02 41.34 -1.58
C LYS A 275 8.79 40.46 -2.80
N ALA A 276 9.73 40.44 -3.75
CA ALA A 276 9.64 39.61 -4.95
C ALA A 276 9.62 38.10 -4.61
N MET A 277 10.48 37.65 -3.69
CA MET A 277 10.52 36.26 -3.25
C MET A 277 9.21 35.84 -2.55
N LYS A 278 8.63 36.71 -1.71
CA LYS A 278 7.34 36.48 -1.07
C LYS A 278 6.22 36.30 -2.12
N GLN A 279 6.17 37.17 -3.13
CA GLN A 279 5.20 37.08 -4.21
C GLN A 279 5.36 35.80 -5.04
N ALA A 280 6.60 35.41 -5.37
CA ALA A 280 6.87 34.17 -6.09
C ALA A 280 6.42 32.92 -5.28
N ASN A 281 6.70 32.91 -3.98
CA ASN A 281 6.27 31.83 -3.09
C ASN A 281 4.74 31.76 -2.98
N GLU A 282 4.06 32.90 -2.90
CA GLU A 282 2.59 32.98 -2.87
C GLU A 282 1.96 32.47 -4.18
N GLN A 283 2.51 32.84 -5.33
CA GLN A 283 2.08 32.29 -6.63
C GLN A 283 2.30 30.78 -6.73
N GLN A 284 3.43 30.27 -6.22
CA GLN A 284 3.69 28.83 -6.20
C GLN A 284 2.71 28.10 -5.25
N ALA A 285 2.42 28.69 -4.09
CA ALA A 285 1.43 28.15 -3.16
C ALA A 285 0.03 28.10 -3.79
N GLU A 286 -0.37 29.14 -4.53
CA GLU A 286 -1.66 29.18 -5.22
C GLU A 286 -1.74 28.16 -6.36
N LYS A 287 -0.65 27.96 -7.12
CA LYS A 287 -0.56 26.87 -8.12
C LYS A 287 -0.71 25.48 -7.49
N VAL A 288 -0.11 25.27 -6.32
CA VAL A 288 -0.26 24.01 -5.57
C VAL A 288 -1.70 23.85 -5.07
N ARG A 289 -2.29 24.90 -4.52
CA ARG A 289 -3.68 24.91 -4.03
C ARG A 289 -4.69 24.60 -5.13
N THR A 290 -4.60 25.29 -6.27
CA THR A 290 -5.46 25.06 -7.44
C THR A 290 -5.32 23.64 -7.97
N HIS A 291 -4.11 23.08 -8.00
CA HIS A 291 -3.90 21.68 -8.38
C HIS A 291 -4.59 20.69 -7.42
N TYR A 292 -4.52 20.91 -6.10
CA TYR A 292 -5.22 20.07 -5.13
C TYR A 292 -6.74 20.18 -5.23
N ASN A 293 -7.27 21.39 -5.43
CA ASN A 293 -8.70 21.60 -5.66
C ASN A 293 -9.17 20.85 -6.92
N ALA A 294 -8.43 20.94 -8.02
CA ALA A 294 -8.74 20.21 -9.25
C ALA A 294 -8.69 18.68 -9.06
N LEU A 295 -7.76 18.15 -8.25
CA LEU A 295 -7.73 16.72 -7.90
C LEU A 295 -8.94 16.31 -7.06
N GLN A 296 -9.36 17.14 -6.12
CA GLN A 296 -10.54 16.91 -5.30
C GLN A 296 -11.82 16.92 -6.15
N GLU A 297 -11.99 17.91 -7.03
CA GLU A 297 -13.11 17.98 -7.97
C GLU A 297 -13.15 16.77 -8.91
N ARG A 298 -11.99 16.35 -9.46
CA ARG A 298 -11.91 15.13 -10.27
C ARG A 298 -12.31 13.88 -9.47
N SER A 299 -11.98 13.83 -8.19
CA SER A 299 -12.34 12.72 -7.30
C SER A 299 -13.85 12.71 -7.00
N LEU A 300 -14.44 13.87 -6.72
CA LEU A 300 -15.88 14.05 -6.53
C LEU A 300 -16.66 13.74 -7.82
N ALA A 301 -16.18 14.21 -8.98
CA ALA A 301 -16.80 13.92 -10.27
C ALA A 301 -16.76 12.42 -10.61
N LYS A 302 -15.66 11.73 -10.29
CA LYS A 302 -15.60 10.26 -10.42
C LYS A 302 -16.58 9.58 -9.47
N PHE A 303 -16.72 10.07 -8.24
CA PHE A 303 -17.68 9.55 -7.27
C PHE A 303 -19.12 9.73 -7.75
N ASN A 304 -19.47 10.91 -8.28
CA ASN A 304 -20.80 11.21 -8.83
C ASN A 304 -21.12 10.41 -10.10
N LYS A 305 -20.09 10.04 -10.88
CA LYS A 305 -20.25 9.19 -12.08
C LYS A 305 -20.38 7.71 -11.77
N VAL A 306 -20.10 7.26 -10.54
CA VAL A 306 -20.38 5.86 -10.19
C VAL A 306 -21.90 5.72 -10.27
N PRO A 307 -22.44 4.92 -11.21
CA PRO A 307 -23.87 4.77 -11.34
C PRO A 307 -24.39 4.31 -9.99
N GLN A 308 -25.20 5.16 -9.34
CA GLN A 308 -25.89 4.80 -8.12
C GLN A 308 -26.62 3.50 -8.44
N ALA A 309 -26.22 2.41 -7.76
CA ALA A 309 -26.78 1.10 -8.05
C ALA A 309 -28.29 1.24 -7.86
N LYS A 310 -29.06 1.12 -8.95
CA LYS A 310 -30.51 1.24 -8.89
C LYS A 310 -31.00 0.25 -7.84
N ILE A 311 -31.59 0.74 -6.77
CA ILE A 311 -32.19 -0.10 -5.74
C ILE A 311 -33.63 -0.30 -6.13
N SER A 312 -34.05 -1.56 -6.15
CA SER A 312 -35.42 -1.94 -6.48
C SER A 312 -36.10 -2.37 -5.19
N PHE A 313 -37.05 -1.58 -4.71
CA PHE A 313 -37.90 -1.98 -3.58
C PHE A 313 -38.99 -2.99 -3.99
N ASP A 314 -39.20 -3.17 -5.30
CA ASP A 314 -40.04 -4.23 -5.85
C ASP A 314 -39.27 -5.57 -5.89
N TYR A 315 -39.19 -6.24 -4.74
CA TYR A 315 -38.57 -7.55 -4.59
C TYR A 315 -39.60 -8.65 -4.28
N HIS A 316 -39.28 -9.89 -4.65
CA HIS A 316 -40.10 -11.05 -4.28
C HIS A 316 -39.58 -11.66 -2.96
N GLU A 317 -40.43 -12.41 -2.26
CA GLU A 317 -40.04 -13.20 -1.07
C GLU A 317 -38.77 -14.05 -1.30
N SER A 318 -38.53 -14.57 -2.51
CA SER A 318 -37.33 -15.34 -2.84
C SER A 318 -36.05 -14.49 -2.80
N ASP A 319 -36.13 -13.21 -3.18
CA ASP A 319 -35.02 -12.27 -3.10
C ASP A 319 -34.70 -11.96 -1.63
N TYR A 320 -35.73 -11.75 -0.81
CA TYR A 320 -35.59 -11.56 0.64
C TYR A 320 -34.94 -12.77 1.30
N GLU A 321 -35.45 -13.98 1.04
CA GLU A 321 -34.86 -15.21 1.56
C GLU A 321 -33.41 -15.41 1.12
N SER A 322 -33.10 -15.13 -0.16
CA SER A 322 -31.74 -15.20 -0.69
C SER A 322 -30.82 -14.22 0.05
N ALA A 323 -31.26 -12.98 0.25
CA ALA A 323 -30.51 -11.95 0.93
C ALA A 323 -30.25 -12.30 2.40
N MET A 324 -31.28 -12.73 3.13
CA MET A 324 -31.18 -13.15 4.53
C MET A 324 -30.34 -14.41 4.69
N ARG A 325 -30.37 -15.33 3.72
CA ARG A 325 -29.48 -16.52 3.69
C ARG A 325 -28.02 -16.11 3.51
N LYS A 326 -27.72 -15.14 2.65
CA LYS A 326 -26.36 -14.59 2.48
C LYS A 326 -25.87 -13.92 3.77
N LEU A 327 -26.70 -13.07 4.39
CA LEU A 327 -26.38 -12.45 5.68
C LEU A 327 -26.17 -13.50 6.77
N GLY A 328 -27.05 -14.49 6.86
CA GLY A 328 -26.98 -15.57 7.86
C GLY A 328 -25.68 -16.36 7.78
N ARG A 329 -25.18 -16.66 6.58
CA ARG A 329 -23.89 -17.34 6.38
C ARG A 329 -22.72 -16.56 6.99
N VAL A 330 -22.68 -15.24 6.81
CA VAL A 330 -21.63 -14.40 7.41
C VAL A 330 -21.87 -14.24 8.90
N ALA A 331 -23.12 -14.04 9.31
CA ALA A 331 -23.50 -13.87 10.71
C ALA A 331 -23.11 -15.09 11.56
N LEU A 332 -23.16 -16.31 11.01
CA LEU A 332 -22.72 -17.53 11.71
C LEU A 332 -21.29 -17.42 12.26
N PHE A 333 -20.39 -16.76 11.52
CA PHE A 333 -18.98 -16.58 11.88
C PHE A 333 -18.68 -15.22 12.52
N TYR A 334 -19.70 -14.40 12.74
CA TYR A 334 -19.53 -13.08 13.35
C TYR A 334 -19.14 -13.18 14.82
N ASP A 335 -18.09 -12.44 15.19
CA ASP A 335 -17.56 -12.31 16.54
C ASP A 335 -17.43 -10.82 16.88
N PRO A 336 -18.21 -10.28 17.83
CA PRO A 336 -18.18 -8.87 18.20
C PRO A 336 -16.80 -8.39 18.63
N GLU A 337 -16.00 -9.24 19.29
CA GLU A 337 -14.68 -8.86 19.81
C GLU A 337 -13.64 -8.70 18.70
N ARG A 338 -13.82 -9.39 17.57
CA ARG A 338 -12.88 -9.37 16.43
C ARG A 338 -13.28 -8.40 15.33
N ALA A 339 -14.48 -7.84 15.39
CA ALA A 339 -15.07 -7.06 14.32
C ALA A 339 -14.66 -5.58 14.34
N GLN A 340 -13.35 -5.27 14.29
CA GLN A 340 -12.90 -3.88 14.14
C GLN A 340 -13.45 -3.20 12.86
N SER A 341 -13.86 -3.99 11.87
CA SER A 341 -14.46 -3.54 10.62
C SER A 341 -15.90 -3.03 10.76
N THR A 342 -16.58 -3.20 11.91
CA THR A 342 -17.97 -2.72 12.03
C THR A 342 -18.11 -1.23 12.31
N ARG A 343 -17.01 -0.50 12.56
CA ARG A 343 -17.06 0.95 12.79
C ARG A 343 -17.65 1.75 11.64
N GLY A 344 -17.51 1.27 10.40
CA GLY A 344 -18.13 1.95 9.26
C GLY A 344 -19.66 1.75 9.15
N PHE A 345 -20.27 1.02 10.10
CA PHE A 345 -21.72 0.99 10.32
C PHE A 345 -22.14 1.95 11.45
N GLU A 346 -21.28 2.84 11.93
CA GLU A 346 -21.72 3.86 12.91
C GLU A 346 -22.41 5.02 12.17
N GLY A 347 -23.66 5.32 12.54
CA GLY A 347 -24.45 6.43 11.99
C GLY A 347 -25.55 6.01 11.00
N LEU A 348 -26.19 7.02 10.38
CA LEU A 348 -27.20 6.85 9.34
C LEU A 348 -26.51 6.60 8.00
N LEU A 349 -26.81 5.47 7.38
CA LEU A 349 -26.25 5.09 6.09
C LEU A 349 -27.31 5.17 5.01
N ASP A 350 -26.96 5.80 3.89
CA ASP A 350 -27.77 5.64 2.68
C ASP A 350 -27.63 4.17 2.19
N PRO A 351 -28.63 3.65 1.45
CA PRO A 351 -28.62 2.26 1.01
C PRO A 351 -27.37 1.87 0.17
N PHE A 352 -26.75 2.85 -0.50
CA PHE A 352 -25.54 2.65 -1.28
C PHE A 352 -24.28 2.53 -0.40
N ALA A 353 -24.08 3.44 0.56
CA ALA A 353 -23.00 3.32 1.55
C ALA A 353 -23.16 2.05 2.36
N PHE A 354 -24.38 1.70 2.75
CA PHE A 354 -24.68 0.44 3.42
C PHE A 354 -24.26 -0.77 2.58
N LYS A 355 -24.59 -0.81 1.27
CA LYS A 355 -24.12 -1.85 0.34
C LYS A 355 -22.59 -1.92 0.29
N GLN A 356 -21.92 -0.77 0.16
CA GLN A 356 -20.45 -0.74 0.11
C GLN A 356 -19.85 -1.26 1.41
N GLN A 357 -20.44 -0.90 2.55
CA GLN A 357 -19.95 -1.33 3.86
C GLN A 357 -20.15 -2.84 4.05
N LEU A 358 -21.29 -3.39 3.62
CA LEU A 358 -21.52 -4.84 3.58
C LEU A 358 -20.50 -5.56 2.69
N HIS A 359 -20.18 -5.00 1.52
CA HIS A 359 -19.14 -5.56 0.64
C HIS A 359 -17.74 -5.49 1.28
N ARG A 360 -17.36 -4.35 1.85
CA ARG A 360 -16.04 -4.16 2.46
C ARG A 360 -15.84 -5.05 3.69
N CYS A 361 -16.83 -5.12 4.58
CA CYS A 361 -16.69 -5.83 5.84
C CYS A 361 -16.93 -7.33 5.71
N PHE A 362 -17.82 -7.73 4.80
CA PHE A 362 -18.32 -9.11 4.74
C PHE A 362 -18.17 -9.77 3.37
N SER A 363 -17.63 -9.06 2.36
CA SER A 363 -17.54 -9.54 0.97
C SER A 363 -18.88 -9.97 0.38
N LEU A 364 -19.98 -9.39 0.89
CA LEU A 364 -21.33 -9.71 0.46
C LEU A 364 -21.70 -8.93 -0.80
N HIS A 365 -22.28 -9.66 -1.76
CA HIS A 365 -22.78 -9.12 -3.02
C HIS A 365 -24.29 -9.34 -3.09
N PHE A 366 -25.04 -8.23 -3.13
CA PHE A 366 -26.48 -8.22 -3.26
C PHE A 366 -26.88 -7.70 -4.64
N ASN A 367 -27.86 -8.39 -5.24
CA ASN A 367 -28.58 -7.86 -6.39
C ASN A 367 -29.45 -6.65 -5.95
N PRO A 368 -29.84 -5.76 -6.88
CA PRO A 368 -30.72 -4.60 -6.60
C PRO A 368 -31.94 -4.90 -5.72
N LYS A 369 -32.64 -6.00 -6.00
CA LYS A 369 -33.84 -6.43 -5.28
C LYS A 369 -33.52 -7.00 -3.90
N GLU A 370 -32.50 -7.84 -3.80
CA GLU A 370 -32.01 -8.36 -2.52
C GLU A 370 -31.56 -7.22 -1.58
N LEU A 371 -30.88 -6.20 -2.12
CA LEU A 371 -30.48 -5.03 -1.35
C LEU A 371 -31.69 -4.23 -0.88
N GLY A 372 -32.68 -4.00 -1.75
CA GLY A 372 -33.95 -3.38 -1.37
C GLY A 372 -34.64 -4.14 -0.23
N ALA A 373 -34.65 -5.47 -0.29
CA ALA A 373 -35.20 -6.33 0.75
C ALA A 373 -34.46 -6.22 2.08
N VAL A 374 -33.13 -6.15 2.06
CA VAL A 374 -32.32 -5.97 3.28
C VAL A 374 -32.53 -4.57 3.85
N VAL A 375 -32.57 -3.53 3.02
CA VAL A 375 -32.83 -2.15 3.46
C VAL A 375 -34.17 -2.08 4.16
N GLN A 376 -35.24 -2.56 3.53
CA GLN A 376 -36.58 -2.58 4.12
C GLN A 376 -36.68 -3.46 5.38
N HIS A 377 -35.84 -4.48 5.54
CA HIS A 377 -35.81 -5.30 6.74
C HIS A 377 -35.19 -4.59 7.96
N PHE A 378 -34.17 -3.75 7.74
CA PHE A 378 -33.44 -3.07 8.82
C PHE A 378 -33.84 -1.61 9.03
N ASP A 379 -34.43 -0.95 8.04
CA ASP A 379 -35.03 0.39 8.12
C ASP A 379 -36.43 0.29 8.75
N LYS A 380 -36.49 0.26 10.09
CA LYS A 380 -37.76 0.08 10.81
C LYS A 380 -38.66 1.30 10.74
N ASP A 381 -38.06 2.49 10.66
CA ASP A 381 -38.76 3.76 10.58
C ASP A 381 -39.14 4.15 9.14
N LYS A 382 -38.66 3.39 8.14
CA LYS A 382 -38.97 3.54 6.70
C LYS A 382 -38.55 4.91 6.17
N ASN A 383 -37.47 5.46 6.70
CA ASN A 383 -36.96 6.77 6.29
C ASN A 383 -36.06 6.69 5.04
N GLY A 384 -35.77 5.48 4.54
CA GLY A 384 -34.92 5.21 3.39
C GLY A 384 -33.42 5.14 3.74
N PHE A 385 -33.06 5.33 5.00
CA PHE A 385 -31.72 5.22 5.56
C PHE A 385 -31.69 4.06 6.57
N ILE A 386 -30.50 3.52 6.81
CA ILE A 386 -30.32 2.46 7.80
C ILE A 386 -29.49 3.04 8.93
N ASP A 387 -30.06 3.10 10.14
CA ASP A 387 -29.25 3.29 11.34
C ASP A 387 -28.39 2.05 11.54
N GLY A 388 -27.09 2.20 11.38
CA GLY A 388 -26.20 1.08 11.46
C GLY A 388 -26.14 0.47 12.88
N SER A 389 -26.59 1.18 13.92
CA SER A 389 -26.81 0.61 15.26
C SER A 389 -27.92 -0.45 15.24
N GLU A 390 -29.04 -0.13 14.58
CA GLU A 390 -30.16 -1.07 14.43
C GLU A 390 -29.76 -2.29 13.59
N PHE A 391 -29.01 -2.06 12.52
CA PHE A 391 -28.44 -3.14 11.72
C PHE A 391 -27.53 -4.05 12.56
N LEU A 392 -26.60 -3.49 13.33
CA LEU A 392 -25.66 -4.29 14.13
C LEU A 392 -26.37 -5.13 15.19
N ILE A 393 -27.39 -4.57 15.86
CA ILE A 393 -28.23 -5.31 16.81
C ILE A 393 -28.96 -6.45 16.10
N GLY A 394 -29.61 -6.16 14.97
CA GLY A 394 -30.33 -7.16 14.20
C GLY A 394 -29.41 -8.25 13.63
N PHE A 395 -28.22 -7.88 13.17
CA PHE A 395 -27.20 -8.79 12.65
C PHE A 395 -26.62 -9.69 13.75
N TYR A 396 -26.42 -9.15 14.96
CA TYR A 396 -26.03 -9.96 16.12
C TYR A 396 -27.11 -10.97 16.50
N ASN A 397 -28.38 -10.56 16.50
CA ASN A 397 -29.50 -11.47 16.74
C ASN A 397 -29.58 -12.57 15.67
N LEU A 398 -29.38 -12.21 14.40
CA LEU A 398 -29.29 -13.16 13.30
C LEU A 398 -28.13 -14.15 13.50
N SER A 399 -26.96 -13.67 13.94
CA SER A 399 -25.80 -14.51 14.28
C SER A 399 -26.13 -15.56 15.33
N GLN A 400 -26.79 -15.16 16.43
CA GLN A 400 -27.20 -16.09 17.48
C GLN A 400 -28.23 -17.11 16.98
N LYS A 401 -29.18 -16.69 16.14
CA LYS A 401 -30.17 -17.57 15.53
C LYS A 401 -29.53 -18.63 14.63
N GLU A 402 -28.59 -18.24 13.77
CA GLU A 402 -27.88 -19.17 12.90
C GLU A 402 -26.94 -20.10 13.68
N LYS A 403 -26.22 -19.60 14.71
CA LYS A 403 -25.43 -20.44 15.61
C LYS A 403 -26.29 -21.49 16.32
N ARG A 404 -27.50 -21.12 16.76
CA ARG A 404 -28.46 -22.07 17.36
C ARG A 404 -28.93 -23.12 16.34
N ARG A 405 -29.26 -22.70 15.12
CA ARG A 405 -29.67 -23.62 14.04
C ARG A 405 -28.54 -24.61 13.71
N GLU A 406 -27.31 -24.15 13.60
CA GLU A 406 -26.15 -25.00 13.30
C GLU A 406 -25.90 -26.01 14.42
N ARG A 407 -26.00 -25.60 15.70
CA ARG A 407 -25.90 -26.53 16.83
C ARG A 407 -26.97 -27.64 16.79
N LEU A 408 -28.21 -27.30 16.43
CA LEU A 408 -29.28 -28.28 16.29
C LEU A 408 -29.02 -29.24 15.13
N LYS A 409 -28.52 -28.73 14.00
CA LYS A 409 -28.15 -29.55 12.85
C LYS A 409 -27.03 -30.53 13.20
N VAL A 410 -25.96 -30.06 13.83
CA VAL A 410 -24.86 -30.92 14.31
C VAL A 410 -25.36 -31.96 15.30
N LYS A 411 -26.29 -31.61 16.20
CA LYS A 411 -26.92 -32.56 17.12
C LYS A 411 -27.69 -33.65 16.37
N ALA A 412 -28.52 -33.28 15.40
CA ALA A 412 -29.28 -34.22 14.57
C ALA A 412 -28.35 -35.12 13.72
N ASP A 413 -27.29 -34.56 13.13
CA ASP A 413 -26.31 -35.32 12.36
C ASP A 413 -25.54 -36.32 13.24
N ASN A 414 -25.21 -35.93 14.48
CA ASN A 414 -24.60 -36.83 15.46
C ASN A 414 -25.55 -37.96 15.90
N GLU A 415 -26.84 -37.66 16.11
CA GLU A 415 -27.86 -38.67 16.40
C GLU A 415 -28.02 -39.64 15.22
N ASN A 416 -28.10 -39.13 13.98
CA ASN A 416 -28.15 -39.93 12.76
C ASN A 416 -26.90 -40.81 12.57
N ARG A 417 -25.70 -40.27 12.87
CA ARG A 417 -24.44 -41.02 12.85
C ARG A 417 -24.43 -42.11 13.92
N GLY A 418 -24.95 -41.85 15.11
CA GLY A 418 -25.14 -42.85 16.16
C GLY A 418 -25.99 -44.02 15.70
N VAL A 419 -27.15 -43.75 15.12
CA VAL A 419 -28.05 -44.78 14.55
C VAL A 419 -27.37 -45.58 13.44
N LEU A 420 -26.59 -44.92 12.57
CA LEU A 420 -25.84 -45.60 11.52
C LEU A 420 -24.75 -46.52 12.08
N LEU A 421 -24.02 -46.08 13.10
CA LEU A 421 -23.00 -46.88 13.81
C LEU A 421 -23.62 -48.10 14.52
N GLU A 422 -24.78 -47.94 15.15
CA GLU A 422 -25.49 -49.07 15.75
C GLU A 422 -25.90 -50.12 14.69
N LYS A 423 -26.40 -49.67 13.54
CA LYS A 423 -26.74 -50.55 12.40
C LYS A 423 -25.52 -51.28 11.86
N THR A 424 -24.36 -50.62 11.73
CA THR A 424 -23.13 -51.27 11.24
C THR A 424 -22.57 -52.26 12.26
N VAL A 425 -22.55 -51.91 13.56
CA VAL A 425 -22.16 -52.82 14.64
C VAL A 425 -23.08 -54.04 14.69
N ALA A 426 -24.40 -53.86 14.55
CA ALA A 426 -25.35 -54.98 14.50
C ALA A 426 -25.09 -55.92 13.31
N LYS A 427 -24.77 -55.38 12.12
CA LYS A 427 -24.39 -56.17 10.93
C LYS A 427 -23.10 -56.95 11.16
N LEU A 428 -22.07 -56.32 11.76
CA LEU A 428 -20.81 -56.98 12.08
C LEU A 428 -20.99 -58.10 13.11
N ARG A 429 -21.78 -57.86 14.17
CA ARG A 429 -22.13 -58.90 15.15
C ARG A 429 -22.84 -60.08 14.52
N LYS A 430 -23.81 -59.85 13.61
CA LYS A 430 -24.47 -60.91 12.85
C LYS A 430 -23.48 -61.70 11.99
N LYS A 431 -22.56 -61.02 11.27
CA LYS A 431 -21.51 -61.67 10.48
C LYS A 431 -20.59 -62.56 11.33
N ILE A 432 -20.12 -62.05 12.47
CA ILE A 432 -19.28 -62.81 13.41
C ILE A 432 -20.02 -64.06 13.92
N ASN A 433 -21.28 -63.92 14.31
CA ASN A 433 -22.08 -65.05 14.78
C ASN A 433 -22.37 -66.07 13.68
N SER A 434 -22.63 -65.65 12.43
CA SER A 434 -22.79 -66.57 11.30
C SER A 434 -21.50 -67.29 10.92
N ASN A 435 -20.34 -66.69 11.20
CA ASN A 435 -19.02 -67.26 10.88
C ASN A 435 -18.48 -68.19 11.97
N LYS A 436 -19.28 -68.57 12.99
CA LYS A 436 -18.91 -69.60 13.98
C LYS A 436 -18.79 -71.02 13.39
N LYS A 437 -19.07 -71.20 12.10
CA LYS A 437 -18.66 -72.38 11.31
C LYS A 437 -17.30 -72.21 10.62
N LEU A 438 -16.41 -71.37 11.15
CA LEU A 438 -15.01 -71.39 10.71
C LEU A 438 -14.48 -72.82 10.91
N PRO A 439 -13.96 -73.47 9.85
CA PRO A 439 -13.40 -74.80 9.98
C PRO A 439 -12.36 -74.76 11.10
N ARG A 440 -12.41 -75.74 12.01
CA ARG A 440 -11.33 -75.98 12.97
C ARG A 440 -10.04 -76.04 12.17
N ILE A 441 -9.27 -74.94 12.15
CA ILE A 441 -7.94 -74.91 11.58
C ILE A 441 -7.17 -75.92 12.43
N ARG A 442 -6.95 -77.12 11.86
CA ARG A 442 -6.09 -78.14 12.46
C ARG A 442 -4.74 -77.46 12.65
N LYS A 443 -4.34 -77.25 13.90
CA LYS A 443 -3.01 -76.74 14.22
C LYS A 443 -2.00 -77.65 13.52
N PRO A 444 -1.14 -77.15 12.63
CA PRO A 444 -0.12 -77.98 12.01
C PRO A 444 0.80 -78.52 13.11
N ALA A 445 1.07 -79.82 13.08
CA ALA A 445 1.79 -80.55 14.14
C ALA A 445 3.23 -80.05 14.40
N ASN A 446 3.76 -79.17 13.54
CA ASN A 446 5.13 -78.67 13.61
C ASN A 446 5.23 -77.16 13.86
N TRP A 447 4.22 -76.54 14.48
CA TRP A 447 4.34 -75.15 14.92
C TRP A 447 5.21 -75.06 16.19
N VAL A 448 6.51 -74.92 15.97
CA VAL A 448 7.49 -74.66 17.04
C VAL A 448 7.41 -73.17 17.42
N PRO A 449 7.08 -72.83 18.67
CA PRO A 449 7.08 -71.45 19.13
C PRO A 449 8.52 -70.98 19.29
N LYS A 450 9.12 -70.42 18.24
CA LYS A 450 10.41 -69.73 18.35
C LYS A 450 10.17 -68.28 18.79
N ASN A 451 10.72 -67.98 19.97
CA ASN A 451 10.93 -66.65 20.57
C ASN A 451 9.71 -65.87 21.08
N ILE A 452 9.20 -66.27 22.26
CA ILE A 452 8.33 -65.43 23.12
C ILE A 452 9.01 -65.03 24.45
N ASP A 453 10.30 -65.35 24.67
CA ASP A 453 11.00 -64.94 25.90
C ASP A 453 11.63 -63.53 25.87
N ARG A 454 11.21 -62.61 24.98
CA ARG A 454 11.69 -61.22 24.99
C ARG A 454 10.66 -60.12 25.22
N VAL A 455 9.45 -60.47 25.69
CA VAL A 455 8.48 -59.48 26.19
C VAL A 455 7.85 -59.96 27.50
N LYS A 456 8.68 -60.15 28.53
CA LYS A 456 8.23 -60.30 29.92
C LYS A 456 8.47 -59.00 30.70
N THR A 457 7.83 -57.90 30.29
CA THR A 457 7.65 -56.67 31.11
C THR A 457 6.47 -55.78 30.69
N ALA A 458 5.49 -56.27 29.92
CA ALA A 458 4.34 -55.42 29.52
C ALA A 458 2.99 -56.14 29.41
N ALA A 459 2.78 -57.27 30.11
CA ALA A 459 1.49 -57.94 30.12
C ALA A 459 1.25 -58.71 31.42
N ALA A 460 1.11 -57.98 32.51
CA ALA A 460 0.21 -58.39 33.59
C ALA A 460 -0.92 -57.37 33.60
N LEU A 461 -2.01 -57.69 32.89
CA LEU A 461 -3.37 -57.31 33.24
C LEU A 461 -4.31 -57.99 32.22
N ASP A 462 -4.87 -59.08 32.72
CA ASP A 462 -6.08 -59.73 32.27
C ASP A 462 -7.20 -58.68 32.12
N VAL A 463 -7.58 -58.33 30.88
CA VAL A 463 -8.80 -57.53 30.66
C VAL A 463 -9.51 -57.94 29.38
N SER A 464 -10.65 -58.60 29.61
CA SER A 464 -11.90 -58.73 28.83
C SER A 464 -11.94 -58.19 27.39
N ASP A 465 -12.53 -59.02 26.52
CA ASP A 465 -12.94 -58.72 25.13
C ASP A 465 -13.80 -57.44 24.97
N ASP A 466 -14.25 -56.81 26.06
CA ASP A 466 -14.92 -55.50 26.07
C ASP A 466 -14.00 -54.31 25.71
N ILE A 467 -12.67 -54.42 25.88
CA ILE A 467 -11.75 -53.32 25.57
C ILE A 467 -11.55 -53.10 24.07
N ARG A 468 -11.66 -54.12 23.22
CA ARG A 468 -11.51 -53.92 21.77
C ARG A 468 -12.68 -53.16 21.15
N LEU A 469 -13.89 -53.31 21.69
CA LEU A 469 -15.02 -52.44 21.35
C LEU A 469 -14.86 -51.04 21.97
N GLY A 470 -14.37 -50.96 23.21
CA GLY A 470 -14.10 -49.69 23.90
C GLY A 470 -13.05 -48.81 23.24
N LYS A 471 -11.97 -49.39 22.68
CA LYS A 471 -10.91 -48.66 21.96
C LYS A 471 -11.36 -48.17 20.57
N LEU A 472 -12.22 -48.92 19.89
CA LEU A 472 -12.82 -48.49 18.63
C LEU A 472 -13.87 -47.38 18.83
N LEU A 473 -14.61 -47.41 19.94
CA LEU A 473 -15.55 -46.34 20.31
C LEU A 473 -14.83 -45.10 20.89
N SER A 474 -13.70 -45.24 21.57
CA SER A 474 -12.95 -44.10 22.12
C SER A 474 -12.17 -43.32 21.06
N ILE A 475 -11.68 -43.97 20.01
CA ILE A 475 -11.10 -43.29 18.83
C ILE A 475 -12.18 -42.46 18.10
N SER A 476 -13.41 -42.98 17.99
CA SER A 476 -14.53 -42.24 17.39
C SER A 476 -15.08 -41.10 18.28
N MET A 477 -14.92 -41.17 19.60
CA MET A 477 -15.38 -40.09 20.51
C MET A 477 -14.34 -38.99 20.74
N ASN A 478 -13.04 -39.26 20.55
CA ASN A 478 -11.99 -38.25 20.65
C ASN A 478 -11.95 -37.31 19.43
N GLU A 479 -12.34 -37.78 18.23
CA GLU A 479 -12.56 -36.90 17.07
C GLU A 479 -13.70 -35.89 17.31
N THR A 480 -14.72 -36.24 18.08
CA THR A 480 -15.82 -35.30 18.41
C THR A 480 -15.50 -34.31 19.53
N LYS A 481 -14.53 -34.62 20.41
CA LYS A 481 -14.07 -33.70 21.47
C LYS A 481 -13.04 -32.68 20.99
N SER A 482 -12.31 -32.97 19.90
CA SER A 482 -11.38 -32.02 19.30
C SER A 482 -12.06 -30.84 18.60
N ILE A 483 -13.37 -30.93 18.30
CA ILE A 483 -14.10 -29.89 17.57
C ILE A 483 -14.80 -28.91 18.54
N TYR A 484 -15.04 -29.29 19.80
CA TYR A 484 -15.70 -28.43 20.79
C TYR A 484 -15.08 -28.57 22.18
N GLY A 485 -14.18 -27.66 22.53
CA GLY A 485 -13.55 -27.62 23.86
C GLY A 485 -12.91 -26.28 24.24
N ARG A 486 -13.71 -25.30 24.66
CA ARG A 486 -13.31 -24.35 25.72
C ARG A 486 -14.44 -24.25 26.73
N ASN A 487 -14.16 -24.70 27.96
CA ASN A 487 -14.99 -24.41 29.12
C ASN A 487 -14.89 -22.92 29.49
N PRO A 488 -15.99 -22.28 29.95
CA PRO A 488 -15.94 -20.95 30.53
C PRO A 488 -15.29 -21.03 31.92
N ARG A 489 -14.25 -20.23 32.15
CA ARG A 489 -13.72 -20.02 33.52
C ARG A 489 -14.66 -19.09 34.29
N PRO A 490 -14.92 -19.33 35.58
CA PRO A 490 -15.70 -18.42 36.41
C PRO A 490 -14.86 -17.19 36.76
N SER A 491 -15.34 -16.00 36.38
CA SER A 491 -14.76 -14.72 36.78
C SER A 491 -15.15 -14.41 38.22
N LYS A 492 -14.20 -14.49 39.15
CA LYS A 492 -14.31 -13.85 40.46
C LYS A 492 -13.96 -12.38 40.31
N SER A 493 -14.96 -11.52 40.41
CA SER A 493 -14.83 -10.07 40.54
C SER A 493 -14.16 -9.73 41.89
N ARG A 494 -12.95 -9.20 41.85
CA ARG A 494 -12.33 -8.50 42.98
C ARG A 494 -12.29 -7.02 42.64
N ILE A 495 -13.24 -6.28 43.21
CA ILE A 495 -13.31 -4.82 43.17
C ILE A 495 -12.05 -4.29 43.88
N ARG A 496 -11.21 -3.54 43.15
CA ARG A 496 -10.13 -2.75 43.74
C ARG A 496 -10.33 -1.31 43.26
N ALA A 497 -10.70 -0.44 44.20
CA ALA A 497 -10.86 0.99 43.99
C ALA A 497 -9.56 1.59 43.43
N LYS A 498 -9.67 2.35 42.34
CA LYS A 498 -8.59 3.21 41.82
C LYS A 498 -8.91 4.66 42.16
N GLN A 499 -7.91 5.32 42.74
CA GLN A 499 -7.81 6.77 42.91
C GLN A 499 -7.86 7.51 41.56
N PRO A 500 -8.25 8.80 41.55
CA PRO A 500 -8.36 9.59 40.33
C PRO A 500 -6.97 9.94 39.76
N GLN A 501 -6.75 9.66 38.48
CA GLN A 501 -5.56 10.09 37.74
C GLN A 501 -5.77 11.50 37.19
N LEU A 502 -4.74 12.33 37.35
CA LEU A 502 -4.60 13.65 36.75
C LEU A 502 -4.66 13.58 35.22
N LEU A 503 -5.23 14.64 34.64
CA LEU A 503 -5.26 14.94 33.20
C LEU A 503 -3.85 14.92 32.59
N ASP A 504 -3.66 14.12 31.55
CA ASP A 504 -2.47 14.20 30.69
C ASP A 504 -2.49 15.48 29.84
N PRO A 505 -1.33 16.12 29.60
CA PRO A 505 -1.23 17.32 28.80
C PRO A 505 -1.40 17.05 27.30
N ILE A 506 -2.01 18.03 26.63
CA ILE A 506 -2.29 18.09 25.19
C ILE A 506 -0.98 17.93 24.39
N PRO A 507 -0.93 17.06 23.36
CA PRO A 507 0.26 16.94 22.51
C PRO A 507 0.39 18.14 21.57
N ASP A 508 1.59 18.72 21.51
CA ASP A 508 1.94 19.80 20.59
C ASP A 508 1.75 19.41 19.11
N PRO A 509 1.38 20.35 18.23
CA PRO A 509 1.24 20.09 16.81
C PRO A 509 2.59 19.76 16.14
N PRO A 510 2.58 18.91 15.10
CA PRO A 510 3.79 18.43 14.46
C PRO A 510 4.54 19.57 13.74
N ARG A 511 5.81 19.72 14.10
CA ARG A 511 6.78 20.63 13.47
C ARG A 511 7.01 20.18 12.02
N MET A 512 6.49 20.94 11.07
CA MET A 512 6.68 20.74 9.63
C MET A 512 8.16 20.89 9.29
N LEU A 513 8.81 19.80 8.90
CA LEU A 513 10.15 19.81 8.32
C LEU A 513 10.04 20.32 6.87
N GLU A 514 10.36 21.59 6.66
CA GLU A 514 10.53 22.18 5.35
C GLU A 514 11.78 21.58 4.67
N SER A 515 11.56 20.61 3.78
CA SER A 515 12.59 20.20 2.84
C SER A 515 12.59 21.17 1.65
N PHE A 516 13.55 22.08 1.65
CA PHE A 516 13.85 22.95 0.51
C PHE A 516 14.36 22.09 -0.66
N VAL A 517 13.50 21.91 -1.66
CA VAL A 517 13.86 21.39 -2.99
C VAL A 517 13.76 22.58 -3.94
N ASP A 518 14.89 23.06 -4.45
CA ASP A 518 14.93 24.09 -5.49
C ASP A 518 14.14 23.59 -6.72
N PRO A 519 13.08 24.29 -7.16
CA PRO A 519 12.41 23.97 -8.40
C PRO A 519 13.34 24.33 -9.57
N LYS A 520 13.59 23.33 -10.41
CA LYS A 520 14.31 23.48 -11.68
C LYS A 520 13.45 24.36 -12.60
N GLU A 521 13.92 25.57 -12.90
CA GLU A 521 13.27 26.47 -13.86
C GLU A 521 13.09 25.80 -15.24
N PRO A 522 11.93 25.98 -15.89
CA PRO A 522 11.77 25.66 -17.30
C PRO A 522 12.51 26.71 -18.15
N GLU A 523 13.23 26.24 -19.17
CA GLU A 523 13.77 27.11 -20.22
C GLU A 523 12.59 27.77 -20.96
N GLU A 524 12.48 29.09 -20.87
CA GLU A 524 11.53 29.88 -21.66
C GLU A 524 11.93 29.84 -23.14
N PRO A 525 10.96 29.62 -24.06
CA PRO A 525 11.21 29.77 -25.49
C PRO A 525 11.41 31.25 -25.83
N GLU A 526 12.40 31.54 -26.67
CA GLU A 526 12.62 32.86 -27.26
C GLU A 526 11.39 33.23 -28.11
N ASP A 527 10.68 34.29 -27.70
CA ASP A 527 9.62 34.89 -28.50
C ASP A 527 10.23 35.64 -29.71
N PRO A 528 9.63 35.51 -30.90
CA PRO A 528 10.09 36.21 -32.09
C PRO A 528 9.72 37.69 -32.03
N GLU A 529 10.66 38.55 -32.43
CA GLU A 529 10.47 39.99 -32.63
C GLU A 529 9.27 40.25 -33.56
N GLU A 530 8.25 40.94 -33.04
CA GLU A 530 7.19 41.55 -33.85
C GLU A 530 7.58 43.00 -34.23
N PRO A 531 7.24 43.43 -35.46
CA PRO A 531 7.68 44.71 -36.00
C PRO A 531 6.80 45.87 -35.52
N GLU A 532 7.43 47.05 -35.39
CA GLU A 532 6.76 48.32 -35.15
C GLU A 532 5.83 48.67 -36.32
N GLU A 533 4.52 48.80 -36.05
CA GLU A 533 3.60 49.52 -36.91
C GLU A 533 3.07 50.78 -36.19
N GLU A 534 3.47 51.93 -36.74
CA GLU A 534 2.81 53.21 -36.54
C GLU A 534 1.32 53.13 -36.91
N LYS A 535 0.44 53.63 -36.05
CA LYS A 535 -0.87 54.17 -36.45
C LYS A 535 -1.37 55.21 -35.46
N SER A 536 -1.34 56.44 -35.94
CA SER A 536 -2.15 57.57 -35.54
C SER A 536 -3.65 57.28 -35.71
N LEU A 537 -4.49 57.72 -34.76
CA LEU A 537 -5.78 58.42 -34.99
C LEU A 537 -6.59 58.62 -33.69
N GLU A 538 -6.95 59.89 -33.45
CA GLU A 538 -8.21 60.46 -32.94
C GLU A 538 -8.96 59.75 -31.80
N SER A 539 -9.07 60.36 -30.61
CA SER A 539 -10.07 61.38 -30.24
C SER A 539 -11.54 60.89 -30.27
N SER A 540 -12.11 60.63 -29.09
CA SER A 540 -13.55 60.79 -28.82
C SER A 540 -13.78 60.64 -27.31
N TYR A 541 -14.10 61.76 -26.67
CA TYR A 541 -14.58 61.83 -25.30
C TYR A 541 -16.03 61.30 -25.26
N GLY A 542 -16.26 60.24 -24.50
CA GLY A 542 -17.59 59.73 -24.16
C GLY A 542 -17.81 59.75 -22.66
N SER A 543 -18.56 60.76 -22.21
CA SER A 543 -18.99 60.97 -20.83
C SER A 543 -20.10 59.96 -20.48
N GLU A 544 -19.85 59.05 -19.54
CA GLU A 544 -20.92 58.24 -18.93
C GLU A 544 -21.12 58.65 -17.47
N SER A 545 -22.34 59.12 -17.23
CA SER A 545 -22.93 59.58 -15.99
C SER A 545 -23.16 58.43 -15.00
N PHE A 546 -22.71 58.64 -13.77
CA PHE A 546 -23.08 57.88 -12.59
C PHE A 546 -24.57 58.09 -12.29
N GLU A 547 -25.40 57.04 -12.41
CA GLU A 547 -26.70 56.99 -11.75
C GLU A 547 -26.54 56.38 -10.36
N ALA A 548 -26.99 57.14 -9.35
CA ALA A 548 -27.02 56.74 -7.95
C ALA A 548 -28.29 55.93 -7.68
N GLU A 549 -28.12 54.64 -7.35
CA GLU A 549 -29.20 53.82 -6.81
C GLU A 549 -29.50 54.22 -5.35
N SER A 550 -30.72 54.68 -5.14
CA SER A 550 -31.31 55.01 -3.84
C SER A 550 -31.78 53.76 -3.09
N SER A 551 -31.25 53.54 -1.88
CA SER A 551 -31.73 52.55 -0.93
C SER A 551 -33.14 52.87 -0.38
N PRO A 552 -34.02 51.87 -0.17
CA PRO A 552 -35.33 52.07 0.46
C PRO A 552 -35.26 52.07 2.01
N PRO A 553 -36.17 52.79 2.70
CA PRO A 553 -36.22 52.82 4.17
C PRO A 553 -36.91 51.58 4.79
N PRO A 554 -36.64 51.26 6.07
CA PRO A 554 -37.15 50.06 6.72
C PRO A 554 -38.63 50.21 7.19
N PRO A 555 -39.39 49.08 7.28
CA PRO A 555 -40.78 49.06 7.71
C PRO A 555 -40.98 49.13 9.25
N PRO A 556 -42.21 49.42 9.72
CA PRO A 556 -42.52 49.98 11.05
C PRO A 556 -42.31 49.06 12.25
#